data_AF-A0A3D4NXH2-F1
#
_entry.id   AF-A0A3D4NXH2-F1
#
_cell.length_a   1.000
_cell.length_b   1.000
_cell.length_c   1.000
_cell.angle_alpha   90.00
_cell.angle_beta   90.00
_cell.angle_gamma   90.00
#
_symmetry.space_group_name_H-M   'P 1'
#
loop_
_entity.id
_entity.type
_entity.pdbx_description
1 polymer ?
#
loop_
_entity_poly.entity_id
_entity_poly.type
_entity_poly.pdbx_seq_one_letter_code
_entity_poly.pdbx_strand_id
1 'polypeptide(L)'
;MNRLHSTCRKFLWFALAASVLGAGYGQKKLKPEDEQFLSEVRYIITSAERKAFLVRPDPEKPQFIEEFWKGRDPDPSTPENEFKDEYLGRIAKANELFFGEGRPGWLTDRGRIYILFGPPTQRQATTPAGDPRGRCQELWYYRDFPVVFLDRGCTGTFMLETFDLSPISELSLARESAPKPFLPAQGKPSFDFDVTLRRKKTEEARLEAFVDISIPYTSIWLSFEGGKFATTFEIRLELKDSQNVLRWENTTSHDLVLMPEELKQKMTSKYEIAIPVLIEKDAETLSRGKNTLLVLLKNKKVGEEIRKKVEFSL
;
A
#
# COMPACT_ATOMS: atom_id res chain seq x y z
N MET A 1 48.08 -60.73 13.37
CA MET A 1 48.50 -61.43 12.14
C MET A 1 47.68 -60.88 10.97
N ASN A 2 48.37 -60.30 9.97
CA ASN A 2 48.01 -60.16 8.54
C ASN A 2 46.64 -59.57 8.15
N ARG A 3 46.48 -58.67 7.18
CA ARG A 3 47.36 -58.09 6.15
C ARG A 3 46.63 -56.89 5.51
N LEU A 4 47.43 -55.97 4.98
CA LEU A 4 47.04 -54.92 4.05
C LEU A 4 46.36 -55.45 2.77
N HIS A 5 45.45 -54.68 2.17
CA HIS A 5 45.65 -53.86 0.95
C HIS A 5 44.37 -53.68 0.13
N SER A 6 44.41 -52.61 -0.70
CA SER A 6 43.59 -52.32 -1.89
C SER A 6 42.40 -51.38 -1.62
N THR A 7 42.19 -50.27 -2.31
CA THR A 7 42.88 -49.65 -3.46
C THR A 7 42.44 -48.19 -3.55
N CYS A 8 43.38 -47.35 -3.96
CA CYS A 8 43.17 -45.96 -4.37
C CYS A 8 42.42 -45.94 -5.70
N ARG A 9 41.32 -45.17 -5.82
CA ARG A 9 40.80 -44.73 -7.12
C ARG A 9 40.43 -43.26 -7.06
N LYS A 10 41.31 -42.46 -7.67
CA LYS A 10 41.18 -41.04 -7.97
C LYS A 10 39.93 -40.80 -8.80
N PHE A 11 39.12 -39.80 -8.42
CA PHE A 11 38.40 -38.96 -9.38
C PHE A 11 38.40 -37.53 -8.86
N LEU A 12 39.19 -36.68 -9.53
CA LEU A 12 39.01 -35.23 -9.51
C LEU A 12 37.70 -34.92 -10.23
N TRP A 13 36.82 -34.15 -9.61
CA TRP A 13 35.92 -33.23 -10.31
C TRP A 13 36.01 -31.87 -9.62
N PHE A 14 36.42 -30.88 -10.41
CA PHE A 14 36.32 -29.46 -10.08
C PHE A 14 34.84 -29.08 -9.96
N ALA A 15 34.47 -28.42 -8.87
CA ALA A 15 33.40 -27.43 -8.90
C ALA A 15 33.61 -26.43 -7.75
N LEU A 16 34.12 -25.26 -8.12
CA LEU A 16 34.04 -24.03 -7.38
C LEU A 16 32.55 -23.70 -7.21
N ALA A 17 32.00 -23.79 -6.01
CA ALA A 17 30.69 -23.24 -5.70
C ALA A 17 30.90 -22.11 -4.70
N ALA A 18 30.76 -20.90 -5.23
CA ALA A 18 30.85 -19.65 -4.53
C ALA A 18 29.99 -19.66 -3.25
N SER A 19 30.59 -19.13 -2.20
CA SER A 19 29.94 -18.64 -1.00
C SER A 19 28.78 -17.73 -1.38
N VAL A 20 27.55 -18.28 -1.33
CA VAL A 20 26.37 -17.47 -1.13
C VAL A 20 26.46 -16.97 0.31
N LEU A 21 27.02 -15.77 0.48
CA LEU A 21 26.70 -14.91 1.61
C LEU A 21 25.22 -14.60 1.51
N GLY A 22 24.40 -15.55 1.94
CA GLY A 22 23.06 -15.28 2.38
C GLY A 22 23.22 -14.40 3.60
N ALA A 23 23.11 -13.09 3.41
CA ALA A 23 22.75 -12.19 4.48
C ALA A 23 21.37 -12.64 4.98
N GLY A 24 21.38 -13.63 5.86
CA GLY A 24 20.27 -13.90 6.75
C GLY A 24 20.08 -12.62 7.53
N TYR A 25 19.10 -11.82 7.12
CA TYR A 25 18.46 -10.88 8.03
C TYR A 25 18.03 -11.71 9.23
N GLY A 26 18.83 -11.66 10.30
CA GLY A 26 18.49 -12.29 11.55
C GLY A 26 17.07 -11.85 11.89
N GLN A 27 16.15 -12.81 11.94
CA GLN A 27 14.80 -12.53 12.41
C GLN A 27 14.93 -12.13 13.87
N LYS A 28 15.04 -10.83 14.12
CA LYS A 28 14.93 -10.28 15.46
C LYS A 28 13.50 -10.62 15.89
N LYS A 29 13.38 -11.55 16.83
CA LYS A 29 12.10 -11.96 17.39
C LYS A 29 11.42 -10.70 17.93
N LEU A 30 10.17 -10.48 17.54
CA LEU A 30 9.38 -9.35 18.02
C LEU A 30 9.17 -9.49 19.53
N LYS A 31 8.97 -8.36 20.20
CA LYS A 31 8.54 -8.40 21.60
C LYS A 31 7.11 -8.97 21.67
N PRO A 32 6.73 -9.70 22.74
CA PRO A 32 5.39 -10.26 22.87
C PRO A 32 4.26 -9.22 22.66
N GLU A 33 4.47 -7.99 23.12
CA GLU A 33 3.50 -6.90 22.99
C GLU A 33 3.32 -6.46 21.52
N ASP A 34 4.40 -6.46 20.74
CA ASP A 34 4.37 -6.13 19.31
C ASP A 34 3.68 -7.23 18.49
N GLU A 35 3.93 -8.50 18.86
CA GLU A 35 3.26 -9.66 18.26
C GLU A 35 1.77 -9.63 18.55
N GLN A 36 1.40 -9.34 19.80
CA GLN A 36 0.02 -9.21 20.23
C GLN A 36 -0.69 -8.09 19.46
N PHE A 37 -0.10 -6.90 19.38
CA PHE A 37 -0.66 -5.79 18.61
C PHE A 37 -0.94 -6.17 17.16
N LEU A 38 0.05 -6.72 16.45
CA LEU A 38 -0.13 -7.14 15.05
C LEU A 38 -1.19 -8.24 14.87
N SER A 39 -1.32 -9.10 15.87
CA SER A 39 -2.35 -10.13 15.93
C SER A 39 -3.73 -9.50 16.05
N GLU A 40 -3.90 -8.59 17.02
CA GLU A 40 -5.15 -7.88 17.30
C GLU A 40 -5.62 -7.06 16.12
N VAL A 41 -4.75 -6.28 15.47
CA VAL A 41 -5.14 -5.36 14.38
C VAL A 41 -5.16 -6.00 12.99
N ARG A 42 -4.99 -7.33 12.89
CA ARG A 42 -4.80 -8.04 11.62
C ARG A 42 -5.87 -7.82 10.55
N TYR A 43 -7.08 -7.45 10.96
CA TYR A 43 -8.22 -7.24 10.06
C TYR A 43 -8.31 -5.80 9.53
N ILE A 44 -7.61 -4.85 10.17
CA ILE A 44 -7.71 -3.41 9.90
C ILE A 44 -6.36 -2.76 9.58
N ILE A 45 -5.25 -3.46 9.82
CA ILE A 45 -3.90 -3.03 9.42
C ILE A 45 -3.66 -3.33 7.95
N THR A 46 -3.21 -2.32 7.20
CA THR A 46 -2.81 -2.49 5.80
C THR A 46 -1.45 -3.17 5.69
N SER A 47 -1.15 -3.74 4.52
CA SER A 47 0.16 -4.34 4.28
C SER A 47 1.31 -3.33 4.40
N ALA A 48 1.07 -2.05 4.04
CA ALA A 48 2.04 -0.98 4.15
C ALA A 48 2.30 -0.60 5.62
N GLU A 49 1.24 -0.40 6.42
CA GLU A 49 1.35 -0.13 7.86
C GLU A 49 2.06 -1.28 8.59
N ARG A 50 1.69 -2.53 8.29
CA ARG A 50 2.35 -3.71 8.87
C ARG A 50 3.84 -3.73 8.56
N LYS A 51 4.22 -3.45 7.31
CA LYS A 51 5.64 -3.37 6.92
C LYS A 51 6.36 -2.23 7.65
N ALA A 52 5.72 -1.06 7.74
CA ALA A 52 6.27 0.10 8.44
C ALA A 52 6.51 -0.21 9.93
N PHE A 53 5.56 -0.87 10.60
CA PHE A 53 5.73 -1.30 11.99
C PHE A 53 6.89 -2.28 12.18
N LEU A 54 7.03 -3.26 11.29
CA LEU A 54 8.06 -4.30 11.40
C LEU A 54 9.49 -3.78 11.20
N VAL A 55 9.67 -2.73 10.40
CA VAL A 55 11.00 -2.15 10.14
C VAL A 55 11.41 -1.09 11.17
N ARG A 56 10.48 -0.63 12.01
CA ARG A 56 10.76 0.39 13.04
C ARG A 56 11.61 -0.17 14.19
N PRO A 57 12.55 0.62 14.73
CA PRO A 57 13.23 0.31 15.98
C PRO A 57 12.25 0.09 17.14
N ASP A 58 12.58 -0.81 18.07
CA ASP A 58 11.71 -1.14 19.21
C ASP A 58 11.27 0.08 20.07
N PRO A 59 12.09 1.13 20.27
CA PRO A 59 11.66 2.34 20.98
C PRO A 59 10.60 3.17 20.25
N GLU A 60 10.47 3.04 18.93
CA GLU A 60 9.54 3.82 18.10
C GLU A 60 8.18 3.12 17.91
N LYS A 61 8.08 1.82 18.22
CA LYS A 61 6.86 1.04 18.04
C LYS A 61 5.69 1.48 18.92
N PRO A 62 5.87 1.87 20.20
CA PRO A 62 4.77 2.39 21.02
C PRO A 62 4.12 3.63 20.38
N GLN A 63 4.93 4.54 19.85
CA GLN A 63 4.44 5.74 19.15
C GLN A 63 3.64 5.35 17.90
N PHE A 64 4.11 4.36 17.13
CA PHE A 64 3.34 3.86 15.98
C PHE A 64 1.96 3.31 16.39
N ILE A 65 1.88 2.57 17.50
CA ILE A 65 0.61 2.00 17.98
C ILE A 65 -0.36 3.12 18.38
N GLU A 66 0.14 4.15 19.05
CA GLU A 66 -0.65 5.34 19.40
C GLU A 66 -1.17 6.05 18.13
N GLU A 67 -0.28 6.33 17.18
CA GLU A 67 -0.62 6.97 15.89
C GLU A 67 -1.61 6.12 15.08
N PHE A 68 -1.47 4.79 15.10
CA PHE A 68 -2.33 3.85 14.40
C PHE A 68 -3.79 3.96 14.86
N TRP A 69 -4.01 4.01 16.18
CA TRP A 69 -5.34 4.14 16.77
C TRP A 69 -5.88 5.56 16.63
N LYS A 70 -5.06 6.57 16.91
CA LYS A 70 -5.43 7.99 16.74
C LYS A 70 -5.86 8.32 15.32
N GLY A 71 -5.21 7.74 14.31
CA GLY A 71 -5.58 7.92 12.90
C GLY A 71 -6.92 7.28 12.50
N ARG A 72 -7.49 6.45 13.37
CA ARG A 72 -8.78 5.76 13.19
C ARG A 72 -9.85 6.26 14.14
N ASP A 73 -9.55 7.31 14.90
CA ASP A 73 -10.48 7.95 15.82
C ASP A 73 -11.57 8.71 15.06
N PRO A 74 -12.85 8.34 15.17
CA PRO A 74 -13.92 9.03 14.47
C PRO A 74 -14.21 10.41 15.07
N ASP A 75 -14.01 10.59 16.37
CA ASP A 75 -14.28 11.82 17.11
C ASP A 75 -13.13 12.16 18.09
N PRO A 76 -12.08 12.88 17.63
CA PRO A 76 -10.95 13.23 18.49
C PRO A 76 -11.28 14.28 19.58
N SER A 77 -12.55 14.70 19.70
CA SER A 77 -12.99 15.60 20.77
C SER A 77 -13.31 14.85 22.07
N THR A 78 -13.51 13.53 22.00
CA THR A 78 -13.65 12.66 23.17
C THR A 78 -12.27 12.15 23.61
N PRO A 79 -12.10 11.83 24.91
CA PRO A 79 -10.85 11.23 25.40
C PRO A 79 -10.73 9.74 25.04
N GLU A 80 -11.85 9.06 24.79
CA GLU A 80 -11.91 7.69 24.30
C GLU A 80 -11.77 7.63 22.77
N ASN A 81 -11.45 6.44 22.24
CA ASN A 81 -11.43 6.21 20.80
C ASN A 81 -12.51 5.18 20.47
N GLU A 82 -13.66 5.65 20.01
CA GLU A 82 -14.86 4.81 19.88
C GLU A 82 -14.64 3.67 18.89
N PHE A 83 -13.86 3.92 17.83
CA PHE A 83 -13.52 2.89 16.86
C PHE A 83 -12.67 1.77 17.48
N LYS A 84 -11.63 2.13 18.25
CA LYS A 84 -10.78 1.16 18.94
C LYS A 84 -11.60 0.32 19.91
N ASP A 85 -12.45 0.98 20.69
CA ASP A 85 -13.30 0.31 21.68
C ASP A 85 -14.29 -0.64 21.03
N GLU A 86 -14.92 -0.22 19.93
CA GLU A 86 -15.81 -1.07 19.15
C GLU A 86 -15.07 -2.26 18.54
N TYR A 87 -13.92 -2.03 17.90
CA TYR A 87 -13.14 -3.08 17.25
C TYR A 87 -12.67 -4.14 18.26
N LEU A 88 -12.08 -3.72 19.38
CA LEU A 88 -11.64 -4.61 20.45
C LEU A 88 -12.84 -5.31 21.12
N GLY A 89 -13.95 -4.59 21.29
CA GLY A 89 -15.22 -5.15 21.77
C GLY A 89 -15.75 -6.25 20.86
N ARG A 90 -15.67 -6.09 19.53
CA ARG A 90 -16.07 -7.13 18.56
C ARG A 90 -15.12 -8.33 18.56
N ILE A 91 -13.82 -8.13 18.81
CA ILE A 91 -12.88 -9.25 19.03
C ILE A 91 -13.30 -10.07 20.27
N ALA A 92 -13.52 -9.39 21.39
CA ALA A 92 -13.97 -10.04 22.62
C ALA A 92 -15.29 -10.79 22.39
N LYS A 93 -16.24 -10.14 21.70
CA LYS A 93 -17.54 -10.75 21.42
C LYS A 93 -17.44 -11.95 20.47
N ALA A 94 -16.58 -11.88 19.46
CA ALA A 94 -16.31 -13.01 18.57
C ALA A 94 -15.74 -14.21 19.35
N ASN A 95 -14.88 -13.96 20.34
CA ASN A 95 -14.36 -15.02 21.21
C ASN A 95 -15.43 -15.68 22.06
N GLU A 96 -16.38 -14.91 22.58
CA GLU A 96 -17.52 -15.46 23.31
C GLU A 96 -18.44 -16.29 22.40
N LEU A 97 -18.81 -15.73 21.23
CA LEU A 97 -19.81 -16.32 20.36
C LEU A 97 -19.32 -17.58 19.62
N PHE A 98 -18.04 -17.61 19.27
CA PHE A 98 -17.44 -18.66 18.44
C PHE A 98 -16.41 -19.46 19.23
N PHE A 99 -16.58 -19.50 20.54
CA PHE A 99 -15.86 -20.42 21.41
C PHE A 99 -16.15 -21.88 21.00
N GLY A 100 -15.11 -22.71 20.93
CA GLY A 100 -15.26 -24.15 20.65
C GLY A 100 -15.10 -24.57 19.19
N GLU A 101 -14.89 -23.66 18.24
CA GLU A 101 -14.62 -24.01 16.83
C GLU A 101 -13.18 -24.52 16.56
N GLY A 102 -12.48 -24.99 17.59
CA GLY A 102 -11.10 -25.50 17.50
C GLY A 102 -10.00 -24.42 17.42
N ARG A 103 -10.36 -23.14 17.40
CA ARG A 103 -9.45 -21.98 17.46
C ARG A 103 -10.12 -20.82 18.21
N PRO A 104 -9.37 -19.81 18.68
CA PRO A 104 -9.96 -18.60 19.25
C PRO A 104 -11.03 -18.02 18.33
N GLY A 105 -12.18 -17.64 18.88
CA GLY A 105 -13.36 -17.23 18.09
C GLY A 105 -13.06 -16.09 17.12
N TRP A 106 -12.22 -15.13 17.51
CA TRP A 106 -11.76 -14.03 16.66
C TRP A 106 -10.95 -14.47 15.42
N LEU A 107 -10.46 -15.72 15.38
CA LEU A 107 -9.75 -16.34 14.25
C LEU A 107 -10.62 -17.28 13.41
N THR A 108 -11.89 -17.49 13.78
CA THR A 108 -12.83 -18.27 12.96
C THR A 108 -13.36 -17.44 11.81
N ASP A 109 -13.92 -18.09 10.80
CA ASP A 109 -14.50 -17.37 9.66
C ASP A 109 -15.72 -16.56 10.10
N ARG A 110 -16.56 -17.13 10.99
CA ARG A 110 -17.67 -16.40 11.62
C ARG A 110 -17.17 -15.20 12.44
N GLY A 111 -16.12 -15.39 13.23
CA GLY A 111 -15.51 -14.32 14.01
C GLY A 111 -14.92 -13.20 13.15
N ARG A 112 -14.22 -13.55 12.07
CA ARG A 112 -13.71 -12.58 11.09
C ARG A 112 -14.84 -11.74 10.50
N ILE A 113 -15.93 -12.36 10.06
CA ILE A 113 -17.09 -11.66 9.49
C ILE A 113 -17.75 -10.77 10.55
N TYR A 114 -17.92 -11.27 11.77
CA TYR A 114 -18.48 -10.49 12.88
C TYR A 114 -17.62 -9.27 13.24
N ILE A 115 -16.30 -9.42 13.27
CA ILE A 115 -15.39 -8.31 13.56
C ILE A 115 -15.48 -7.27 12.46
N LEU A 116 -15.36 -7.69 11.19
CA LEU A 116 -15.38 -6.76 10.06
C LEU A 116 -16.73 -6.07 9.88
N PHE A 117 -17.84 -6.79 9.89
CA PHE A 117 -19.14 -6.26 9.48
C PHE A 117 -20.13 -6.06 10.64
N GLY A 118 -19.77 -6.51 11.84
CA GLY A 118 -20.57 -6.34 13.04
C GLY A 118 -21.60 -7.46 13.21
N PRO A 119 -22.55 -7.28 14.15
CA PRO A 119 -23.64 -8.23 14.30
C PRO A 119 -24.52 -8.23 13.05
N PRO A 120 -24.88 -9.42 12.50
CA PRO A 120 -25.83 -9.50 11.40
C PRO A 120 -27.23 -9.09 11.86
N THR A 121 -28.04 -8.58 10.93
CA THR A 121 -29.46 -8.25 11.16
C THR A 121 -30.27 -9.48 11.52
N GLN A 122 -29.95 -10.63 10.91
CA GLN A 122 -30.60 -11.90 11.20
C GLN A 122 -29.60 -13.06 11.07
N ARG A 123 -29.78 -14.10 11.90
CA ARG A 123 -29.07 -15.38 11.82
C ARG A 123 -30.07 -16.52 11.65
N GLN A 124 -29.77 -17.45 10.76
CA GLN A 124 -30.57 -18.66 10.56
C GLN A 124 -29.63 -19.86 10.55
N ALA A 125 -29.80 -20.77 11.51
CA ALA A 125 -29.07 -22.03 11.55
C ALA A 125 -29.93 -23.14 10.93
N THR A 126 -29.36 -23.87 9.99
CA THR A 126 -29.97 -25.06 9.39
C THR A 126 -29.23 -26.28 9.92
N THR A 127 -29.97 -27.18 10.57
CA THR A 127 -29.45 -28.46 11.04
C THR A 127 -29.43 -29.48 9.88
N PRO A 128 -28.73 -30.61 10.02
CA PRO A 128 -28.70 -31.65 8.97
C PRO A 128 -30.08 -32.16 8.58
N ALA A 129 -31.03 -32.17 9.51
CA ALA A 129 -32.41 -32.56 9.23
C ALA A 129 -33.15 -31.55 8.34
N GLY A 130 -32.69 -30.29 8.29
CA GLY A 130 -33.25 -29.21 7.49
C GLY A 130 -32.56 -28.96 6.14
N ASP A 131 -31.38 -29.52 5.88
CA ASP A 131 -30.69 -29.44 4.58
C ASP A 131 -30.80 -30.81 3.88
N PRO A 132 -31.37 -30.91 2.65
CA PRO A 132 -31.48 -32.17 1.90
C PRO A 132 -30.14 -32.89 1.62
N ARG A 133 -29.00 -32.20 1.78
CA ARG A 133 -27.64 -32.72 1.65
C ARG A 133 -27.01 -33.06 3.01
N GLY A 134 -27.76 -32.94 4.11
CA GLY A 134 -27.33 -33.31 5.47
C GLY A 134 -26.28 -32.40 6.08
N ARG A 135 -26.20 -31.14 5.65
CA ARG A 135 -25.12 -30.22 6.07
C ARG A 135 -25.56 -29.32 7.22
N CYS A 136 -24.61 -28.93 8.07
CA CYS A 136 -24.82 -27.88 9.06
C CYS A 136 -24.47 -26.54 8.42
N GLN A 137 -25.44 -25.62 8.36
CA GLN A 137 -25.27 -24.32 7.71
C GLN A 137 -25.72 -23.20 8.63
N GLU A 138 -25.06 -22.06 8.54
CA GLU A 138 -25.53 -20.82 9.14
C GLU A 138 -25.58 -19.70 8.11
N LEU A 139 -26.73 -19.04 7.98
CA LEU A 139 -26.92 -17.86 7.14
C LEU A 139 -27.00 -16.63 8.01
N TRP A 140 -26.19 -15.64 7.69
CA TRP A 140 -26.20 -14.33 8.31
C TRP A 140 -26.67 -13.31 7.29
N TYR A 141 -27.64 -12.49 7.64
CA TYR A 141 -28.12 -11.41 6.79
C TYR A 141 -27.51 -10.10 7.26
N TYR A 142 -26.80 -9.43 6.35
CA TYR A 142 -26.37 -8.05 6.50
C TYR A 142 -27.22 -7.22 5.56
N ARG A 143 -28.25 -6.56 6.10
CA ARG A 143 -29.37 -6.03 5.29
C ARG A 143 -29.96 -7.18 4.46
N ASP A 144 -30.04 -7.03 3.15
CA ASP A 144 -30.60 -8.04 2.23
C ASP A 144 -29.55 -9.02 1.69
N PHE A 145 -28.28 -8.88 2.08
CA PHE A 145 -27.20 -9.73 1.57
C PHE A 145 -26.93 -10.94 2.49
N PRO A 146 -27.03 -12.18 1.97
CA PRO A 146 -26.75 -13.38 2.75
C PRO A 146 -25.27 -13.75 2.74
N VAL A 147 -24.69 -13.94 3.93
CA VAL A 147 -23.39 -14.55 4.16
C VAL A 147 -23.61 -15.97 4.66
N VAL A 148 -23.05 -16.95 3.95
CA VAL A 148 -23.26 -18.37 4.22
C VAL A 148 -22.00 -18.98 4.83
N PHE A 149 -22.19 -19.66 5.95
CA PHE A 149 -21.19 -20.51 6.58
C PHE A 149 -21.62 -21.96 6.55
N LEU A 150 -20.68 -22.85 6.23
CA LEU A 150 -20.93 -24.28 6.12
C LEU A 150 -20.00 -25.06 7.02
N ASP A 151 -20.57 -25.98 7.76
CA ASP A 151 -19.89 -27.05 8.46
C ASP A 151 -20.29 -28.37 7.81
N ARG A 152 -19.39 -28.89 6.96
CA ARG A 152 -19.64 -30.08 6.15
C ARG A 152 -19.72 -31.36 6.98
N GLY A 153 -19.07 -31.38 8.15
CA GLY A 153 -19.01 -32.54 9.03
C GLY A 153 -19.90 -32.42 10.27
N CYS A 154 -20.57 -31.28 10.46
CA CYS A 154 -21.32 -30.96 11.67
C CYS A 154 -20.46 -31.09 12.95
N THR A 155 -19.19 -30.72 12.85
CA THR A 155 -18.22 -30.78 13.95
C THR A 155 -18.24 -29.52 14.84
N GLY A 156 -19.02 -28.51 14.46
CA GLY A 156 -19.05 -27.19 15.07
C GLY A 156 -18.06 -26.19 14.45
N THR A 157 -17.36 -26.55 13.37
CA THR A 157 -16.38 -25.66 12.71
C THR A 157 -16.95 -25.14 11.41
N PHE A 158 -17.25 -23.85 11.37
CA PHE A 158 -17.93 -23.23 10.24
C PHE A 158 -16.94 -22.51 9.33
N MET A 159 -17.01 -22.80 8.03
CA MET A 159 -16.19 -22.17 7.00
C MET A 159 -17.04 -21.23 6.16
N LEU A 160 -16.48 -20.09 5.77
CA LEU A 160 -17.15 -19.13 4.87
C LEU A 160 -17.28 -19.73 3.46
N GLU A 161 -18.49 -19.84 2.95
CA GLU A 161 -18.77 -20.24 1.56
C GLU A 161 -19.11 -19.04 0.65
N THR A 162 -19.48 -17.88 1.22
CA THR A 162 -19.67 -16.66 0.42
C THR A 162 -18.32 -16.08 0.00
N PHE A 163 -17.95 -16.26 -1.27
CA PHE A 163 -16.67 -15.83 -1.81
C PHE A 163 -16.59 -14.32 -2.12
N ASP A 164 -17.71 -13.71 -2.50
CA ASP A 164 -17.77 -12.28 -2.82
C ASP A 164 -18.56 -11.53 -1.75
N LEU A 165 -17.85 -10.67 -1.01
CA LEU A 165 -18.42 -9.81 0.03
C LEU A 165 -18.49 -8.34 -0.43
N SER A 166 -18.21 -8.07 -1.72
CA SER A 166 -18.30 -6.72 -2.29
C SER A 166 -19.65 -6.03 -2.01
N PRO A 167 -20.81 -6.74 -2.07
CA PRO A 167 -22.12 -6.13 -1.80
C PRO A 167 -22.33 -5.60 -0.38
N ILE A 168 -21.49 -6.01 0.57
CA ILE A 168 -21.53 -5.53 1.96
C ILE A 168 -20.22 -4.84 2.36
N SER A 169 -19.34 -4.56 1.40
CA SER A 169 -18.04 -4.00 1.68
C SER A 169 -18.13 -2.62 2.34
N GLU A 170 -19.21 -1.86 2.07
CA GLU A 170 -19.45 -0.59 2.76
C GLU A 170 -19.75 -0.71 4.25
N LEU A 171 -20.18 -1.88 4.73
CA LEU A 171 -20.45 -2.16 6.14
C LEU A 171 -19.19 -2.54 6.93
N SER A 172 -18.05 -2.68 6.23
CA SER A 172 -16.81 -3.11 6.87
C SER A 172 -16.25 -2.01 7.75
N LEU A 173 -16.05 -2.31 9.04
CA LEU A 173 -15.28 -1.47 9.96
C LEU A 173 -13.91 -1.12 9.40
N ALA A 174 -13.25 -2.04 8.70
CA ALA A 174 -11.95 -1.76 8.09
C ALA A 174 -12.03 -0.66 7.01
N ARG A 175 -13.22 -0.43 6.44
CA ARG A 175 -13.49 0.61 5.45
C ARG A 175 -13.97 1.91 6.09
N GLU A 176 -14.80 1.84 7.14
CA GLU A 176 -15.19 3.00 7.96
C GLU A 176 -13.99 3.60 8.70
N SER A 177 -13.04 2.75 9.09
CA SER A 177 -11.77 3.09 9.73
C SER A 177 -10.62 3.16 8.75
N ALA A 178 -10.85 2.99 7.45
CA ALA A 178 -9.82 3.36 6.49
C ALA A 178 -9.49 4.81 6.83
N PRO A 179 -8.20 5.14 7.05
CA PRO A 179 -7.84 6.47 7.51
C PRO A 179 -8.57 7.47 6.62
N LYS A 180 -9.53 8.22 7.21
CA LYS A 180 -10.02 9.46 6.59
C LYS A 180 -8.73 10.18 6.20
N PRO A 181 -8.57 10.69 4.96
CA PRO A 181 -7.30 11.30 4.56
C PRO A 181 -6.92 12.38 5.58
N PHE A 182 -6.10 12.01 6.55
CA PHE A 182 -5.56 12.92 7.52
C PHE A 182 -4.35 13.44 6.77
N LEU A 183 -4.53 14.60 6.15
CA LEU A 183 -3.42 15.47 5.84
C LEU A 183 -2.59 15.55 7.13
N PRO A 184 -1.35 15.01 7.15
CA PRO A 184 -0.49 15.24 8.28
C PRO A 184 -0.13 16.72 8.25
N ALA A 185 -0.60 17.47 9.25
CA ALA A 185 0.10 18.67 9.65
C ALA A 185 1.51 18.24 10.08
N GLN A 186 2.50 18.63 9.28
CA GLN A 186 3.94 18.38 9.43
C GLN A 186 4.43 16.96 9.11
N GLY A 187 4.25 16.65 7.83
CA GLY A 187 5.03 15.68 7.08
C GLY A 187 4.34 15.56 5.74
N LYS A 188 4.63 16.46 4.80
CA LYS A 188 4.08 16.38 3.45
C LYS A 188 4.20 14.92 3.00
N PRO A 189 3.15 14.28 2.47
CA PRO A 189 3.39 13.17 1.56
C PRO A 189 4.43 13.68 0.57
N SER A 190 5.49 12.93 0.39
CA SER A 190 6.51 13.26 -0.59
C SER A 190 6.37 12.19 -1.63
N PHE A 191 5.56 12.44 -2.67
CA PHE A 191 5.81 11.72 -3.90
C PHE A 191 7.13 12.26 -4.46
N ASP A 192 8.23 11.57 -4.19
CA ASP A 192 9.52 11.93 -4.80
C ASP A 192 9.44 11.59 -6.28
N PHE A 193 9.86 12.54 -7.12
CA PHE A 193 9.92 12.37 -8.57
C PHE A 193 11.27 12.81 -9.07
N ASP A 194 11.82 12.07 -10.01
CA ASP A 194 13.08 12.41 -10.67
C ASP A 194 12.80 13.38 -11.81
N VAL A 195 13.69 14.36 -11.99
CA VAL A 195 13.66 15.29 -13.12
C VAL A 195 14.99 15.18 -13.83
N THR A 196 14.95 14.92 -15.13
CA THR A 196 16.14 14.96 -15.98
C THR A 196 15.89 15.85 -17.19
N LEU A 197 16.94 16.53 -17.65
CA LEU A 197 16.90 17.35 -18.86
C LEU A 197 17.67 16.61 -19.96
N ARG A 198 16.98 16.20 -21.02
CA ARG A 198 17.59 15.58 -22.20
C ARG A 198 17.62 16.57 -23.35
N ARG A 199 18.81 17.02 -23.73
CA ARG A 199 19.01 17.90 -24.90
C ARG A 199 18.91 17.10 -26.20
N LYS A 200 18.29 17.70 -27.22
CA LYS A 200 18.36 17.22 -28.60
C LYS A 200 19.57 17.87 -29.28
N LYS A 201 20.39 17.10 -30.00
CA LYS A 201 21.52 17.64 -30.79
C LYS A 201 20.94 18.52 -31.90
N THR A 202 21.02 19.83 -31.73
CA THR A 202 20.48 20.81 -32.68
C THR A 202 21.42 22.03 -32.77
N GLU A 203 21.32 22.77 -33.89
CA GLU A 203 22.13 23.93 -34.27
C GLU A 203 22.20 25.03 -33.21
N GLU A 204 23.31 25.78 -33.22
CA GLU A 204 23.81 26.68 -32.17
C GLU A 204 22.86 27.81 -31.72
N ALA A 205 21.76 28.05 -32.45
CA ALA A 205 20.84 29.16 -32.20
C ALA A 205 19.52 28.79 -31.48
N ARG A 206 19.18 27.50 -31.29
CA ARG A 206 17.92 27.07 -30.67
C ARG A 206 18.15 26.00 -29.62
N LEU A 207 17.48 26.14 -28.47
CA LEU A 207 17.47 25.09 -27.45
C LEU A 207 16.25 24.19 -27.67
N GLU A 208 16.50 22.97 -28.11
CA GLU A 208 15.52 21.86 -28.10
C GLU A 208 15.90 20.86 -27.01
N ALA A 209 15.01 20.68 -26.03
CA ALA A 209 15.22 19.74 -24.93
C ALA A 209 13.92 19.07 -24.50
N PHE A 210 14.03 18.00 -23.71
CA PHE A 210 12.93 17.37 -23.00
C PHE A 210 13.19 17.45 -21.51
N VAL A 211 12.17 17.83 -20.76
CA VAL A 211 12.13 17.64 -19.31
C VAL A 211 11.42 16.31 -19.08
N ASP A 212 12.17 15.30 -18.63
CA ASP A 212 11.61 14.01 -18.27
C ASP A 212 11.36 13.97 -16.76
N ILE A 213 10.13 13.64 -16.40
CA ILE A 213 9.66 13.51 -15.04
C ILE A 213 9.30 12.04 -14.81
N SER A 214 9.98 11.42 -13.85
CA SER A 214 9.79 10.01 -13.47
C SER A 214 9.17 9.94 -12.07
N ILE A 215 7.95 9.40 -11.96
CA ILE A 215 7.23 9.28 -10.69
C ILE A 215 6.99 7.79 -10.38
N PRO A 216 7.51 7.22 -9.28
CA PRO A 216 7.19 5.84 -8.91
C PRO A 216 5.68 5.64 -8.74
N TYR A 217 5.09 4.58 -9.32
CA TYR A 217 3.64 4.35 -9.17
C TYR A 217 3.22 4.16 -7.71
N THR A 218 4.10 3.64 -6.86
CA THR A 218 3.90 3.53 -5.39
C THR A 218 3.71 4.87 -4.70
N SER A 219 4.19 5.95 -5.32
CA SER A 219 4.15 7.30 -4.78
C SER A 219 2.97 8.11 -5.33
N ILE A 220 2.21 7.57 -6.28
CA ILE A 220 1.10 8.27 -6.91
C ILE A 220 -0.18 8.00 -6.14
N TRP A 221 -0.80 9.07 -5.64
CA TRP A 221 -2.15 8.99 -5.10
C TRP A 221 -3.19 8.98 -6.22
N LEU A 222 -4.06 7.96 -6.20
CA LEU A 222 -5.13 7.72 -7.18
C LEU A 222 -6.49 7.67 -6.49
N SER A 223 -7.50 8.31 -7.08
CA SER A 223 -8.91 8.11 -6.70
C SER A 223 -9.48 6.89 -7.42
N PHE A 224 -10.29 6.08 -6.74
CA PHE A 224 -11.00 4.96 -7.37
C PHE A 224 -12.45 5.33 -7.64
N GLU A 225 -12.80 5.48 -8.92
CA GLU A 225 -14.13 5.91 -9.37
C GLU A 225 -14.54 5.06 -10.59
N GLY A 226 -15.76 4.49 -10.59
CA GLY A 226 -16.29 3.75 -11.74
C GLY A 226 -15.47 2.52 -12.16
N GLY A 227 -14.82 1.85 -11.21
CA GLY A 227 -14.00 0.66 -11.47
C GLY A 227 -12.58 0.95 -11.96
N LYS A 228 -12.16 2.22 -11.99
CA LYS A 228 -10.83 2.65 -12.45
C LYS A 228 -10.14 3.50 -11.40
N PHE A 229 -8.83 3.43 -11.37
CA PHE A 229 -7.99 4.36 -10.63
C PHE A 229 -7.65 5.53 -11.53
N ALA A 230 -7.85 6.76 -11.06
CA ALA A 230 -7.63 7.96 -11.85
C ALA A 230 -6.94 9.06 -11.03
N THR A 231 -6.09 9.85 -11.68
CA THR A 231 -5.62 11.14 -11.20
C THR A 231 -5.24 12.06 -12.36
N THR A 232 -5.06 13.34 -12.07
CA THR A 232 -4.58 14.35 -13.02
C THR A 232 -3.41 15.10 -12.41
N PHE A 233 -2.30 15.16 -13.13
CA PHE A 233 -1.14 15.97 -12.77
C PHE A 233 -1.15 17.29 -13.51
N GLU A 234 -1.00 18.38 -12.80
CA GLU A 234 -0.70 19.70 -13.35
C GLU A 234 0.78 20.00 -13.12
N ILE A 235 1.52 20.23 -14.20
CA ILE A 235 2.96 20.42 -14.16
C ILE A 235 3.26 21.82 -14.68
N ARG A 236 3.83 22.66 -13.84
CA ARG A 236 4.36 23.97 -14.22
C ARG A 236 5.89 23.92 -14.22
N LEU A 237 6.47 24.38 -15.31
CA LEU A 237 7.91 24.47 -15.51
C LEU A 237 8.30 25.93 -15.63
N GLU A 238 9.37 26.34 -14.95
CA GLU A 238 9.99 27.65 -15.11
C GLU A 238 11.50 27.47 -15.36
N LEU A 239 11.98 28.00 -16.47
CA LEU A 239 13.39 28.03 -16.83
C LEU A 239 13.97 29.41 -16.57
N LYS A 240 15.01 29.48 -15.74
CA LYS A 240 15.73 30.72 -15.40
C LYS A 240 17.19 30.59 -15.83
N ASP A 241 17.74 31.67 -16.38
CA ASP A 241 19.15 31.74 -16.73
C ASP A 241 20.05 31.90 -15.48
N SER A 242 21.37 32.02 -15.69
CA SER A 242 22.35 32.22 -14.62
C SER A 242 22.20 33.55 -13.86
N GLN A 243 21.46 34.51 -14.41
CA GLN A 243 21.10 35.77 -13.75
C GLN A 243 19.74 35.68 -13.04
N ASN A 244 19.13 34.49 -12.98
CA ASN A 244 17.83 34.20 -12.39
C ASN A 244 16.66 34.90 -13.13
N VAL A 245 16.85 35.28 -14.39
CA VAL A 245 15.80 35.85 -15.25
C VAL A 245 14.99 34.73 -15.87
N LEU A 246 13.66 34.79 -15.78
CA LEU A 246 12.75 33.82 -16.39
C LEU A 246 12.83 33.91 -17.92
N ARG A 247 13.28 32.83 -18.56
CA ARG A 247 13.42 32.72 -20.02
C ARG A 247 12.32 31.91 -20.68
N TRP A 248 11.72 30.99 -19.93
CA TRP A 248 10.66 30.13 -20.45
C TRP A 248 9.79 29.62 -19.30
N GLU A 249 8.48 29.54 -19.52
CA GLU A 249 7.57 28.84 -18.64
C GLU A 249 6.54 28.05 -19.45
N ASN A 250 6.04 26.96 -18.87
CA ASN A 250 4.97 26.17 -19.47
C ASN A 250 4.14 25.50 -18.37
N THR A 251 2.85 25.32 -18.62
CA THR A 251 1.95 24.54 -17.75
C THR A 251 1.22 23.50 -18.58
N THR A 252 1.32 22.23 -18.17
CA THR A 252 0.69 21.09 -18.86
C THR A 252 -0.13 20.25 -17.88
N SER A 253 -1.13 19.54 -18.38
CA SER A 253 -2.00 18.65 -17.61
C SER A 253 -1.90 17.23 -18.17
N HIS A 254 -1.68 16.24 -17.29
CA HIS A 254 -1.52 14.83 -17.66
C HIS A 254 -2.47 13.96 -16.84
N ASP A 255 -3.41 13.31 -17.52
CA ASP A 255 -4.32 12.37 -16.90
C ASP A 255 -3.71 10.97 -16.86
N LEU A 256 -3.81 10.33 -15.69
CA LEU A 256 -3.43 8.95 -15.47
C LEU A 256 -4.68 8.17 -15.07
N VAL A 257 -5.08 7.21 -15.91
CA VAL A 257 -6.18 6.30 -15.63
C VAL A 257 -5.67 4.86 -15.76
N LEU A 258 -5.96 4.03 -14.76
CA LEU A 258 -5.50 2.65 -14.65
C LEU A 258 -6.66 1.75 -14.25
N MET A 259 -6.75 0.59 -14.90
CA MET A 259 -7.58 -0.52 -14.42
C MET A 259 -6.90 -1.23 -13.23
N PRO A 260 -7.64 -1.94 -12.37
CA PRO A 260 -7.08 -2.64 -11.22
C PRO A 260 -5.92 -3.60 -11.56
N GLU A 261 -6.03 -4.32 -12.67
CA GLU A 261 -4.99 -5.26 -13.10
C GLU A 261 -3.75 -4.55 -13.64
N GLU A 262 -3.92 -3.41 -14.31
CA GLU A 262 -2.80 -2.58 -14.80
C GLU A 262 -2.02 -1.97 -13.63
N LEU A 263 -2.73 -1.51 -12.60
CA LEU A 263 -2.12 -0.96 -11.40
C LEU A 263 -1.23 -2.02 -10.72
N LYS A 264 -1.75 -3.25 -10.51
CA LYS A 264 -0.99 -4.37 -9.91
C LYS A 264 0.32 -4.64 -10.65
N GLN A 265 0.29 -4.63 -11.99
CA GLN A 265 1.48 -4.87 -12.82
C GLN A 265 2.46 -3.70 -12.78
N LYS A 266 1.97 -2.47 -12.65
CA LYS A 266 2.78 -1.25 -12.68
C LYS A 266 3.35 -0.81 -11.33
N MET A 267 2.94 -1.45 -10.22
CA MET A 267 3.38 -1.09 -8.86
C MET A 267 4.90 -1.05 -8.67
N THR A 268 5.69 -1.78 -9.46
CA THR A 268 7.16 -1.78 -9.37
C THR A 268 7.84 -0.85 -10.39
N SER A 269 7.06 -0.15 -11.21
CA SER A 269 7.54 0.70 -12.31
C SER A 269 7.37 2.19 -12.01
N LYS A 270 7.78 3.04 -12.95
CA LYS A 270 7.67 4.50 -12.89
C LYS A 270 6.71 5.01 -13.98
N TYR A 271 5.97 6.05 -13.66
CA TYR A 271 5.20 6.84 -14.62
C TYR A 271 6.11 7.92 -15.19
N GLU A 272 6.27 7.91 -16.51
CA GLU A 272 7.22 8.76 -17.23
C GLU A 272 6.45 9.82 -18.02
N ILE A 273 6.84 11.09 -17.85
CA ILE A 273 6.26 12.23 -18.56
C ILE A 273 7.41 12.97 -19.24
N ALA A 274 7.33 13.17 -20.55
CA ALA A 274 8.32 13.94 -21.31
C ALA A 274 7.68 15.23 -21.82
N ILE A 275 8.17 16.38 -21.36
CA ILE A 275 7.66 17.69 -21.75
C ILE A 275 8.68 18.37 -22.68
N PRO A 276 8.32 18.69 -23.94
CA PRO A 276 9.22 19.36 -24.85
C PRO A 276 9.44 20.82 -24.45
N VAL A 277 10.70 21.26 -24.53
CA VAL A 277 11.15 22.63 -24.33
C VAL A 277 11.73 23.14 -25.63
N LEU A 278 11.16 24.23 -26.14
CA LEU A 278 11.63 24.92 -27.34
C LEU A 278 11.83 26.40 -27.00
N ILE A 279 13.07 26.87 -27.15
CA ILE A 279 13.42 28.28 -26.95
C ILE A 279 14.06 28.80 -28.23
N GLU A 280 13.35 29.72 -28.88
CA GLU A 280 13.73 30.29 -30.18
C GLU A 280 14.55 31.59 -30.07
N LYS A 281 14.49 32.29 -28.92
CA LYS A 281 15.17 33.58 -28.67
C LYS A 281 15.96 33.52 -27.37
N ASP A 282 17.09 34.22 -27.30
CA ASP A 282 17.99 34.30 -26.13
C ASP A 282 18.60 32.96 -25.68
N ALA A 283 18.60 31.92 -26.52
CA ALA A 283 19.18 30.61 -26.20
C ALA A 283 20.67 30.70 -25.79
N GLU A 284 21.42 31.67 -26.35
CA GLU A 284 22.80 31.95 -25.97
C GLU A 284 22.96 32.33 -24.48
N THR A 285 21.98 32.99 -23.87
CA THR A 285 22.05 33.37 -22.45
C THR A 285 21.98 32.14 -21.54
N LEU A 286 21.27 31.10 -21.97
CA LEU A 286 21.22 29.81 -21.28
C LEU A 286 22.49 28.97 -21.52
N SER A 287 23.32 29.30 -22.51
CA SER A 287 24.63 28.64 -22.65
C SER A 287 25.68 29.18 -21.67
N ARG A 288 25.38 30.31 -20.98
CA ARG A 288 26.32 30.99 -20.09
C ARG A 288 26.01 30.71 -18.63
N GLY A 289 26.80 29.81 -18.03
CA GLY A 289 26.76 29.54 -16.59
C GLY A 289 25.73 28.48 -16.19
N LYS A 290 25.43 28.43 -14.88
CA LYS A 290 24.47 27.47 -14.32
C LYS A 290 23.06 28.03 -14.42
N ASN A 291 22.20 27.35 -15.15
CA ASN A 291 20.78 27.68 -15.24
C ASN A 291 19.97 26.89 -14.21
N THR A 292 18.74 27.34 -13.99
CA THR A 292 17.80 26.71 -13.07
C THR A 292 16.53 26.31 -13.80
N LEU A 293 16.10 25.05 -13.61
CA LEU A 293 14.77 24.58 -13.94
C LEU A 293 14.00 24.37 -12.63
N LEU A 294 12.89 25.08 -12.46
CA LEU A 294 11.93 24.85 -11.39
C LEU A 294 10.77 24.03 -11.95
N VAL A 295 10.51 22.88 -11.34
CA VAL A 295 9.38 22.00 -11.65
C VAL A 295 8.41 22.03 -10.49
N LEU A 296 7.20 22.51 -10.73
CA LEU A 296 6.08 22.39 -9.81
C LEU A 296 5.16 21.30 -10.33
N LEU A 297 4.99 20.24 -9.56
CA LEU A 297 4.10 19.13 -9.90
C LEU A 297 2.98 19.08 -8.88
N LYS A 298 1.73 19.16 -9.35
CA LYS A 298 0.53 19.15 -8.52
C LYS A 298 -0.39 17.99 -8.90
N ASN A 299 -0.77 17.17 -7.92
CA ASN A 299 -1.80 16.14 -8.11
C ASN A 299 -3.18 16.76 -7.83
N LYS A 300 -4.03 16.93 -8.85
CA LYS A 300 -5.34 17.60 -8.73
C LYS A 300 -6.33 16.86 -7.82
N LYS A 301 -6.20 15.54 -7.66
CA LYS A 301 -7.12 14.76 -6.81
C LYS A 301 -6.84 14.96 -5.31
N VAL A 302 -5.60 15.25 -4.94
CA VAL A 302 -5.19 15.47 -3.52
C VAL A 302 -4.95 16.95 -3.21
N GLY A 303 -4.75 17.78 -4.24
CA GLY A 303 -4.37 19.19 -4.08
C GLY A 303 -2.91 19.41 -3.67
N GLU A 304 -2.14 18.32 -3.54
CA GLU A 304 -0.74 18.33 -3.13
C GLU A 304 0.18 18.84 -4.26
N GLU A 305 1.10 19.76 -3.93
CA GLU A 305 2.08 20.34 -4.84
C GLU A 305 3.51 20.14 -4.30
N ILE A 306 4.39 19.59 -5.13
CA ILE A 306 5.82 19.44 -4.87
C ILE A 306 6.61 20.29 -5.84
N ARG A 307 7.65 20.95 -5.33
CA ARG A 307 8.54 21.82 -6.09
C ARG A 307 9.94 21.23 -6.09
N LYS A 308 10.52 21.01 -7.27
CA LYS A 308 11.90 20.54 -7.42
C LYS A 308 12.69 21.55 -8.24
N LYS A 309 13.81 22.02 -7.69
CA LYS A 309 14.77 22.88 -8.38
C LYS A 309 15.90 22.00 -8.90
N VAL A 310 16.19 22.10 -10.19
CA VAL A 310 17.29 21.40 -10.85
C VAL A 310 18.24 22.44 -11.44
N GLU A 311 19.52 22.32 -11.13
CA GLU A 311 20.56 23.13 -11.74
C GLU A 311 21.19 22.35 -12.89
N PHE A 312 21.39 23.01 -14.02
CA PHE A 312 22.03 22.41 -15.19
C PHE A 312 22.87 23.44 -15.93
N SER A 313 23.88 22.96 -16.63
CA SER A 313 24.68 23.73 -17.58
C SER A 313 24.43 23.17 -18.97
N LEU A 314 24.18 24.05 -19.94
CA LEU A 314 23.92 23.67 -21.33
C LEU A 314 25.20 23.60 -22.17
#